data_AF-A0A8T6W7G7-F1
#
_entry.id   AF-A0A8T6W7G7-F1
#
_cell.length_a   1.000
_cell.length_b   1.000
_cell.length_c   1.000
_cell.angle_alpha   90.00
_cell.angle_beta   90.00
_cell.angle_gamma   90.00
#
_symmetry.space_group_name_H-M   'P 1'
#
loop_
_entity.id
_entity.type
_entity.pdbx_description
1 polymer ?
#
loop_
_entity_poly.entity_id
_entity_poly.type
_entity_poly.pdbx_seq_one_letter_code
_entity_poly.pdbx_strand_id
1 'polypeptide(L)' 'EVLKQLKTLIFVKEAYRVYGVYDALVVTEVEKAEDLRSLVFEEIRRMQGVRSTLTMMAVKGFKKKE' A
#
# COMPACT_ATOMS: atom_id res chain seq x y z
N GLU A 1 9.90 7.97 -7.34
CA GLU A 1 9.24 7.25 -8.44
C GLU A 1 8.14 6.32 -7.95
N VAL A 2 8.41 5.53 -6.90
CA VAL A 2 7.44 4.63 -6.23
C VAL A 2 6.05 5.25 -6.02
N LEU A 3 5.91 6.45 -5.44
CA LEU A 3 4.59 7.09 -5.27
C LEU A 3 3.83 7.34 -6.58
N LYS A 4 4.53 7.61 -7.69
CA LYS A 4 3.90 7.77 -9.00
C LYS A 4 3.43 6.40 -9.54
N GLN A 5 4.24 5.36 -9.36
CA GLN A 5 3.87 3.99 -9.74
C GLN A 5 2.69 3.46 -8.91
N LEU A 6 2.66 3.73 -7.61
CA LEU A 6 1.53 3.36 -6.74
C LEU A 6 0.20 3.97 -7.21
N LYS A 7 0.22 5.13 -7.88
CA LYS A 7 -0.98 5.78 -8.41
C LYS A 7 -1.61 5.01 -9.58
N THR A 8 -0.86 4.14 -10.27
CA THR A 8 -1.41 3.32 -11.37
C THR A 8 -2.05 2.04 -10.89
N LEU A 9 -1.93 1.70 -9.60
CA LEU A 9 -2.48 0.48 -9.02
C LEU A 9 -3.92 0.69 -8.55
N ILE A 10 -4.86 -0.08 -9.12
CA ILE A 10 -6.31 0.06 -8.89
C ILE A 10 -6.68 -0.07 -7.40
N PHE A 11 -6.00 -0.96 -6.67
CA PHE A 11 -6.30 -1.25 -5.27
C PHE A 11 -5.73 -0.23 -4.28
N VAL A 12 -4.92 0.73 -4.74
CA VAL A 12 -4.37 1.80 -3.91
C VAL A 12 -5.37 2.93 -3.82
N LYS A 13 -5.93 3.16 -2.62
CA LYS A 13 -6.86 4.26 -2.36
C LYS A 13 -6.11 5.55 -2.06
N GLU A 14 -5.10 5.44 -1.20
CA GLU A 14 -4.35 6.58 -0.71
C GLU A 14 -2.88 6.18 -0.58
N ALA A 15 -1.97 7.10 -0.89
CA ALA A 15 -0.54 6.90 -0.70
C ALA A 15 0.10 8.21 -0.24
N TYR A 16 0.94 8.11 0.78
CA TYR A 16 1.56 9.24 1.44
C TYR A 16 3.06 9.04 1.51
N ARG A 17 3.79 10.13 1.37
CA ARG A 17 5.17 10.18 1.83
C ARG A 17 5.14 10.52 3.31
N VAL A 18 5.86 9.75 4.12
CA VAL A 18 5.84 9.93 5.57
C VAL A 18 7.24 10.25 6.09
N TYR A 19 7.30 10.92 7.23
CA TYR A 19 8.53 11.05 8.00
C TYR A 19 8.59 9.90 9.01
N GLY A 20 9.68 9.14 9.03
CA GLY A 20 9.86 8.02 9.95
C GLY A 20 10.82 6.96 9.41
N VAL A 21 10.68 5.74 9.93
CA VAL A 21 11.48 4.57 9.52
C VAL A 21 11.16 4.13 8.09
N TYR A 22 9.96 4.44 7.61
CA TYR A 22 9.50 4.13 6.26
C TYR A 22 9.38 5.40 5.42
N ASP A 23 9.61 5.28 4.12
CA ASP A 23 9.51 6.41 3.18
C ASP A 23 8.06 6.67 2.72
N ALA A 24 7.19 5.65 2.77
CA ALA A 24 5.83 5.73 2.26
C ALA A 24 4.83 4.92 3.10
N LEU A 25 3.60 5.42 3.16
CA LEU A 25 2.43 4.73 3.71
C LEU A 25 1.40 4.58 2.59
N VAL A 26 0.85 3.38 2.44
CA VAL A 26 -0.13 3.07 1.39
C VAL A 26 -1.36 2.45 2.04
N VAL A 27 -2.53 3.01 1.74
CA VAL A 27 -3.83 2.46 2.15
C VAL A 27 -4.46 1.80 0.94
N THR A 28 -4.69 0.50 1.04
CA THR A 28 -5.25 -0.33 -0.03
C THR A 28 -6.55 -0.96 0.41
N GLU A 29 -7.47 -1.15 -0.54
CA GLU A 29 -8.72 -1.85 -0.31
C GLU A 29 -8.83 -3.00 -1.32
N VAL A 30 -9.04 -4.21 -0.81
CA VAL A 30 -9.05 -5.46 -1.57
C VAL A 30 -10.15 -6.34 -1.04
N GLU A 31 -10.84 -7.05 -1.93
CA GLU A 31 -11.98 -7.92 -1.56
C GLU A 31 -11.50 -9.26 -1.00
N LYS A 32 -10.38 -9.79 -1.52
CA LYS A 32 -9.82 -11.09 -1.11
C LYS A 32 -8.40 -10.94 -0.59
N ALA A 33 -8.04 -11.80 0.37
CA ALA A 33 -6.69 -11.86 0.92
C ALA A 33 -5.63 -12.23 -0.14
N GLU A 34 -6.02 -12.99 -1.17
CA GLU A 34 -5.15 -13.36 -2.29
C GLU A 34 -4.76 -12.14 -3.13
N ASP A 35 -5.70 -11.20 -3.34
CA ASP A 35 -5.45 -9.96 -4.08
C ASP A 35 -4.44 -9.08 -3.33
N LEU A 36 -4.52 -9.03 -1.99
CA LEU A 36 -3.53 -8.35 -1.16
C LEU A 36 -2.14 -8.95 -1.34
N ARG A 37 -2.05 -10.28 -1.32
CA ARG A 37 -0.78 -10.99 -1.49
C ARG A 37 -0.19 -10.68 -2.86
N SER A 38 -0.99 -10.79 -3.92
CA SER A 38 -0.55 -10.48 -5.29
C SER A 38 -0.06 -9.03 -5.40
N LEU A 39 -0.86 -8.06 -4.90
CA LEU A 39 -0.51 -6.64 -4.88
C LEU A 39 0.83 -6.39 -4.18
N VAL A 40 1.05 -6.98 -3.00
CA VAL A 40 2.28 -6.72 -2.23
C VAL A 40 3.49 -7.41 -2.87
N PHE A 41 3.38 -8.68 -3.22
CA PHE A 41 4.52 -9.49 -3.65
C PHE A 41 4.86 -9.31 -5.13
N GLU A 42 3.86 -9.20 -6.00
CA GLU A 42 4.07 -9.11 -7.45
C GLU A 42 4.18 -7.67 -7.93
N GLU A 43 3.41 -6.73 -7.37
CA GLU A 43 3.45 -5.33 -7.81
C GLU A 43 4.43 -4.51 -6.94
N ILE A 44 4.13 -4.32 -5.66
CA ILE A 44 4.83 -3.33 -4.82
C ILE A 44 6.28 -3.74 -4.55
N ARG A 45 6.54 -4.98 -4.13
CA ARG A 45 7.90 -5.43 -3.78
C ARG A 45 8.84 -5.55 -4.98
N ARG A 46 8.30 -5.62 -6.21
CA ARG A 46 9.09 -5.64 -7.44
C ARG A 46 9.47 -4.24 -7.93
N MET A 47 8.82 -3.18 -7.42
CA MET A 47 9.14 -1.81 -7.81
C MET A 47 10.58 -1.45 -7.45
N GLN A 48 11.30 -0.88 -8.41
CA GLN A 48 12.63 -0.37 -8.16
C GLN A 48 12.59 0.74 -7.09
N GLY A 49 13.40 0.58 -6.05
CA GLY A 49 13.45 1.50 -4.91
C GLY A 49 12.67 1.05 -3.68
N VAL A 50 11.88 -0.04 -3.75
CA VAL A 50 11.26 -0.66 -2.57
C VAL A 50 12.25 -1.63 -1.94
N ARG A 51 12.70 -1.32 -0.71
CA ARG A 51 13.65 -2.17 0.03
C ARG A 51 12.95 -3.23 0.88
N SER A 52 11.84 -2.86 1.50
CA SER A 52 11.02 -3.75 2.33
C SER A 52 9.62 -3.17 2.47
N THR A 53 8.66 -4.02 2.83
CA THR A 53 7.30 -3.60 3.12
C THR A 53 6.80 -4.28 4.39
N LEU A 54 6.03 -3.53 5.19
CA LEU A 54 5.23 -4.06 6.29
C LEU A 54 3.76 -3.99 5.88
N THR A 55 3.08 -5.13 5.82
CA THR A 55 1.66 -5.20 5.48
C THR A 55 0.85 -5.42 6.75
N MET A 56 -0.07 -4.51 7.04
CA MET A 56 -0.96 -4.58 8.19
C MET A 56 -2.39 -4.81 7.71
N MET A 57 -2.97 -5.97 8.04
CA MET A 57 -4.37 -6.25 7.77
C MET A 57 -5.25 -5.64 8.86
N ALA A 58 -6.11 -4.70 8.48
CA ALA A 58 -7.05 -4.10 9.42
C ALA A 58 -8.14 -5.11 9.78
N VAL A 59 -8.26 -5.44 11.08
CA VAL A 59 -9.32 -6.33 11.59
C VAL A 59 -10.56 -5.53 12.02
N LYS A 60 -10.36 -4.33 12.56
CA LYS A 60 -11.40 -3.36 12.93
C LYS A 60 -10.87 -1.95 12.68
N GLY A 61 -11.75 -1.05 12.27
CA GLY A 61 -11.43 0.36 12.05
C GLY A 61 -12.69 1.20 11.89
N PHE A 62 -12.53 2.52 11.87
CA PHE A 62 -13.58 3.47 11.53
C PHE A 62 -12.98 4.55 10.63
N LYS A 63 -13.74 5.02 9.64
CA LYS A 63 -13.43 6.27 8.92
C LYS A 63 -14.38 7.35 9.42
N LYS A 64 -13.86 8.40 10.05
CA LYS A 64 -14.63 9.64 10.21
C LYS A 64 -14.63 10.35 8.86
N LYS A 65 -15.80 10.65 8.31
CA LYS A 65 -15.91 11.60 7.20
C LYS A 65 -15.63 12.98 7.78
N GLU A 66 -14.74 13.73 7.12
CA GLU A 66 -14.67 15.19 7.26
C GLU A 66 -15.90 15.83 6.61
#